data_AF-A0A1X7T158-F1
#
_entry.id   AF-A0A1X7T158-F1
#
_cell.length_a   1.000
_cell.length_b   1.000
_cell.length_c   1.000
_cell.angle_alpha   90.00
_cell.angle_beta   90.00
_cell.angle_gamma   90.00
#
_symmetry.space_group_name_H-M   'P 1'
#
loop_
_entity.id
_entity.type
_entity.pdbx_description
1 polymer ?
#
loop_
_entity_poly.entity_id
_entity_poly.type
_entity_poly.pdbx_seq_one_letter_code
_entity_poly.pdbx_strand_id
1 'polypeptide(L)'
;NCSKLSNPRGSVQWPEERRSHSSVLINTSSGPHLLVVGGTFNYDIWIFDINNKSWKKLFHVPKNVTKRWCHSLSVWSVTPTTNWIIVFGGKKDYYTCTTISDPAVIELILGTKVSGVFTKKYIVDWFTSIIPLDQYQEKLQERRRGWEASQPVQPEDRREIDHLTRVLQERERELEEERREKEQVRNRLQQQLHGKEQQLQEAQQQGQERERKIQHGRERERQAREREQDLQRQLRENEKQLQQRQEREREILQHGRERERQAREREQDLQRQLRESQERERQLQRQVEGGHQREQSNNV
;
A
#
# COMPACT_ATOMS: atom_id res chain seq x y z
N ASN A 1 -54.87 22.91 16.74
CA ASN A 1 -56.14 23.66 16.69
C ASN A 1 -55.89 25.00 16.01
N CYS A 2 -56.20 25.10 14.72
CA CYS A 2 -56.18 26.38 14.01
C CYS A 2 -57.56 27.03 14.15
N SER A 3 -57.70 27.99 15.07
CA SER A 3 -58.93 28.75 15.24
C SER A 3 -59.13 29.65 14.01
N LYS A 4 -60.28 29.53 13.35
CA LYS A 4 -60.67 30.41 12.24
C LYS A 4 -60.69 31.86 12.74
N LEU A 5 -59.83 32.72 12.19
CA LEU A 5 -59.93 34.16 12.41
C LEU A 5 -61.25 34.63 11.79
N SER A 6 -62.18 35.10 12.62
CA SER A 6 -63.46 35.63 12.17
C SER A 6 -63.25 36.85 11.28
N ASN A 7 -64.04 36.95 10.21
CA ASN A 7 -64.16 38.17 9.42
C ASN A 7 -64.42 39.36 10.37
N PRO A 8 -63.61 40.45 10.35
CA PRO A 8 -63.92 41.69 11.04
C PRO A 8 -65.13 42.33 10.33
N ARG A 9 -66.32 41.83 10.65
CA ARG A 9 -67.61 42.34 10.18
C ARG A 9 -67.71 43.84 10.54
N GLY A 10 -67.46 44.70 9.55
CA GLY A 10 -67.77 46.14 9.59
C GLY A 10 -66.57 47.08 9.71
N SER A 11 -66.48 48.02 8.77
CA SER A 11 -65.67 49.26 8.77
C SER A 11 -64.14 49.18 8.61
N VAL A 12 -63.51 48.01 8.52
CA VAL A 12 -62.04 47.92 8.30
C VAL A 12 -61.77 47.49 6.86
N GLN A 13 -60.98 48.28 6.11
CA GLN A 13 -60.51 47.88 4.78
C GLN A 13 -59.69 46.59 4.89
N TRP A 14 -59.97 45.59 4.05
CA TRP A 14 -59.28 44.31 4.05
C TRP A 14 -59.30 43.67 2.65
N PRO A 15 -58.37 42.75 2.32
CA PRO A 15 -58.32 42.14 1.00
C PRO A 15 -59.53 41.24 0.73
N GLU A 16 -60.03 41.28 -0.49
CA GLU A 16 -61.02 40.31 -0.98
C GLU A 16 -60.47 38.87 -0.94
N GLU A 17 -61.38 37.90 -0.85
CA GLU A 17 -61.07 36.48 -0.95
C GLU A 17 -60.29 36.18 -2.23
N ARG A 18 -59.17 35.47 -2.10
CA ARG A 18 -58.23 35.28 -3.20
C ARG A 18 -57.47 33.97 -3.11
N ARG A 19 -57.17 33.39 -4.27
CA ARG A 19 -56.31 32.21 -4.45
C ARG A 19 -55.14 32.51 -5.38
N SER A 20 -54.10 31.70 -5.31
CA SER A 20 -52.89 31.83 -6.15
C SER A 20 -52.21 33.19 -6.00
N HIS A 21 -52.38 33.82 -4.85
CA HIS A 21 -51.61 34.97 -4.40
C HIS A 21 -50.34 34.48 -3.72
N SER A 22 -49.41 35.39 -3.48
CA SER A 22 -48.20 35.09 -2.72
C SER A 22 -48.03 36.10 -1.60
N SER A 23 -47.39 35.65 -0.53
CA SER A 23 -47.19 36.46 0.66
C SER A 23 -45.82 36.28 1.25
N VAL A 24 -45.28 37.34 1.86
CA VAL A 24 -43.99 37.34 2.56
C VAL A 24 -44.11 38.06 3.88
N LEU A 25 -43.38 37.58 4.88
CA LEU A 25 -43.26 38.23 6.18
C LEU A 25 -42.11 39.25 6.13
N ILE A 26 -42.39 40.48 6.55
CA ILE A 26 -41.43 41.59 6.59
C ILE A 26 -41.31 42.03 8.03
N ASN A 27 -40.10 42.01 8.57
CA ASN A 27 -39.85 42.52 9.91
C ASN A 27 -39.31 43.94 9.83
N THR A 28 -39.93 44.86 10.55
CA THR A 28 -39.52 46.26 10.62
C THR A 28 -39.40 46.71 12.06
N SER A 29 -38.94 47.94 12.29
CA SER A 29 -38.86 48.52 13.63
C SER A 29 -40.22 48.62 14.34
N SER A 30 -41.35 48.67 13.62
CA SER A 30 -42.70 48.64 14.19
C SER A 30 -43.26 47.22 14.39
N GLY A 31 -42.47 46.19 14.06
CA GLY A 31 -42.82 44.78 14.21
C GLY A 31 -43.06 44.05 12.89
N PRO A 32 -43.62 42.82 12.96
CA PRO A 32 -43.80 41.96 11.81
C PRO A 32 -45.05 42.34 11.01
N HIS A 33 -44.90 42.40 9.70
CA HIS A 33 -45.96 42.71 8.75
C HIS A 33 -46.05 41.63 7.69
N LEU A 34 -47.25 41.22 7.29
CA LEU A 34 -47.48 40.28 6.21
C LEU A 34 -47.85 41.04 4.94
N LEU A 35 -47.01 40.98 3.93
CA LEU A 35 -47.30 41.51 2.60
C LEU A 35 -48.00 40.44 1.76
N VAL A 36 -49.09 40.81 1.09
CA VAL A 36 -49.87 39.97 0.18
C VAL A 36 -49.92 40.63 -1.19
N VAL A 37 -49.53 39.90 -2.22
CA VAL A 37 -49.40 40.43 -3.60
C VAL A 37 -50.26 39.63 -4.56
N GLY A 38 -51.11 40.36 -5.29
CA GLY A 38 -51.83 39.84 -6.45
C GLY A 38 -52.78 38.70 -6.11
N GLY A 39 -52.90 37.77 -7.06
CA GLY A 39 -53.81 36.63 -7.00
C GLY A 39 -54.75 36.57 -8.20
N THR A 40 -55.55 35.51 -8.25
CA THR A 40 -56.57 35.31 -9.29
C THR A 40 -57.59 36.45 -9.22
N PHE A 41 -57.78 37.19 -10.31
CA PHE A 41 -58.70 38.35 -10.44
C PHE A 41 -58.44 39.53 -9.48
N ASN A 42 -57.40 39.47 -8.65
CA ASN A 42 -57.08 40.48 -7.66
C ASN A 42 -55.73 41.14 -7.99
N TYR A 43 -55.77 42.42 -8.36
CA TYR A 43 -54.60 43.16 -8.86
C TYR A 43 -54.13 44.24 -7.90
N ASP A 44 -54.12 43.92 -6.61
CA ASP A 44 -53.71 44.82 -5.55
C ASP A 44 -52.68 44.18 -4.61
N ILE A 45 -52.14 45.04 -3.75
CA ILE A 45 -51.20 44.67 -2.71
C ILE A 45 -51.73 45.16 -1.39
N TRP A 46 -51.62 44.29 -0.40
CA TRP A 46 -52.08 44.54 0.95
C TRP A 46 -50.95 44.24 1.91
N ILE A 47 -50.86 45.04 2.96
CA ILE A 47 -49.98 44.79 4.09
C ILE A 47 -50.82 44.65 5.34
N PHE A 48 -50.58 43.58 6.10
CA PHE A 48 -51.22 43.32 7.38
C PHE A 48 -50.21 43.57 8.49
N ASP A 49 -50.54 44.51 9.37
CA ASP A 49 -49.82 44.70 10.62
C ASP A 49 -50.28 43.62 11.60
N ILE A 50 -49.38 42.71 11.96
CA ILE A 50 -49.72 41.56 12.83
C ILE A 50 -49.97 42.03 14.26
N ASN A 51 -49.24 43.05 14.72
CA ASN A 51 -49.38 43.58 16.07
C ASN A 51 -50.71 44.30 16.24
N ASN A 52 -51.02 45.20 15.30
CA ASN A 52 -52.24 46.00 15.33
C ASN A 52 -53.45 45.29 14.71
N LYS A 53 -53.26 44.10 14.14
CA LYS A 53 -54.27 43.29 13.46
C LYS A 53 -55.07 44.08 12.42
N SER A 54 -54.38 44.95 11.67
CA SER A 54 -55.00 45.88 10.72
C SER A 54 -54.45 45.69 9.32
N TRP A 55 -55.33 45.85 8.33
CA TRP A 55 -55.00 45.75 6.92
C TRP A 55 -54.86 47.14 6.30
N LYS A 56 -53.92 47.26 5.38
CA LYS A 56 -53.73 48.47 4.58
C LYS A 56 -53.46 48.12 3.14
N LYS A 57 -54.18 48.75 2.22
CA LYS A 57 -53.93 48.64 0.78
C LYS A 57 -52.76 49.55 0.40
N LEU A 58 -51.80 49.02 -0.36
CA LEU A 58 -50.71 49.80 -0.93
C LEU A 58 -51.10 50.29 -2.32
N PHE A 59 -50.75 51.54 -2.63
CA PHE A 59 -51.04 52.20 -3.90
C PHE A 59 -49.74 52.44 -4.68
N HIS A 60 -49.86 52.76 -5.98
CA HIS A 60 -48.73 53.08 -6.87
C HIS A 60 -47.76 51.92 -7.17
N VAL A 61 -48.24 50.67 -7.11
CA VAL A 61 -47.42 49.51 -7.50
C VAL A 61 -47.65 49.17 -8.98
N PRO A 62 -46.60 48.87 -9.76
CA PRO A 62 -46.76 48.61 -11.18
C PRO A 62 -47.57 47.34 -11.47
N LYS A 63 -48.33 47.42 -12.56
CA LYS A 63 -49.25 46.35 -12.99
C LYS A 63 -48.53 45.04 -13.30
N ASN A 64 -47.24 45.09 -13.68
CA ASN A 64 -46.46 43.89 -13.91
C ASN A 64 -46.22 43.08 -12.62
N VAL A 65 -46.36 43.68 -11.43
CA VAL A 65 -46.27 42.99 -10.14
C VAL A 65 -47.66 42.54 -9.70
N THR A 66 -48.64 43.45 -9.74
CA THR A 66 -49.97 43.17 -9.20
C THR A 66 -50.83 42.28 -10.09
N LYS A 67 -50.66 42.32 -11.42
CA LYS A 67 -51.37 41.44 -12.37
C LYS A 67 -50.67 40.09 -12.57
N ARG A 68 -50.15 39.50 -11.49
CA ARG A 68 -49.58 38.15 -11.47
C ARG A 68 -50.36 37.24 -10.51
N TRP A 69 -50.44 35.97 -10.88
CA TRP A 69 -50.97 34.86 -10.08
C TRP A 69 -50.10 33.63 -10.29
N CYS A 70 -50.13 32.70 -9.33
CA CYS A 70 -49.25 31.52 -9.30
C CYS A 70 -47.75 31.90 -9.39
N HIS A 71 -47.36 33.01 -8.78
CA HIS A 71 -45.98 33.51 -8.76
C HIS A 71 -45.31 33.20 -7.42
N SER A 72 -44.00 33.35 -7.31
CA SER A 72 -43.28 33.25 -6.03
C SER A 72 -42.77 34.61 -5.60
N LEU A 73 -42.63 34.83 -4.30
CA LEU A 73 -42.09 36.06 -3.71
C LEU A 73 -40.88 35.74 -2.83
N SER A 74 -39.90 36.64 -2.84
CA SER A 74 -38.84 36.71 -1.84
C SER A 74 -38.73 38.14 -1.31
N VAL A 75 -38.24 38.28 -0.09
CA VAL A 75 -37.96 39.57 0.55
C VAL A 75 -36.48 39.66 0.87
N TRP A 76 -35.90 40.82 0.58
CA TRP A 76 -34.56 41.19 1.01
C TRP A 76 -34.65 42.46 1.86
N SER A 77 -34.37 42.35 3.15
CA SER A 77 -34.27 43.51 4.03
C SER A 77 -32.98 44.28 3.76
N VAL A 78 -33.13 45.46 3.17
CA VAL A 78 -32.02 46.34 2.80
C VAL A 78 -31.57 47.17 4.00
N THR A 79 -32.53 47.73 4.71
CA THR A 79 -32.37 48.41 6.01
C THR A 79 -33.58 48.07 6.87
N PRO A 80 -33.62 48.41 8.16
CA PRO A 80 -34.81 48.21 9.00
C PRO A 80 -36.08 48.89 8.45
N THR A 81 -35.93 49.89 7.57
CA THR A 81 -37.02 50.66 6.96
C THR A 81 -37.19 50.41 5.46
N THR A 82 -36.26 49.74 4.78
CA THR A 82 -36.31 49.50 3.33
C THR A 82 -36.20 48.01 3.04
N ASN A 83 -37.17 47.48 2.30
CA ASN A 83 -37.23 46.07 1.93
C ASN A 83 -37.44 45.95 0.43
N TRP A 84 -36.71 45.07 -0.23
CA TRP A 84 -36.94 44.73 -1.63
C TRP A 84 -37.81 43.49 -1.72
N ILE A 85 -38.87 43.58 -2.52
CA ILE A 85 -39.76 42.46 -2.81
C ILE A 85 -39.46 42.01 -4.23
N ILE A 86 -38.99 40.78 -4.34
CA ILE A 86 -38.60 40.16 -5.60
C ILE A 86 -39.68 39.16 -5.99
N VAL A 87 -40.29 39.37 -7.15
CA VAL A 87 -41.40 38.57 -7.68
C VAL A 87 -40.89 37.72 -8.82
N PHE A 88 -40.98 36.39 -8.67
CA PHE A 88 -40.51 35.42 -9.64
C PHE A 88 -41.67 34.76 -10.38
N GLY A 89 -41.51 34.64 -11.69
CA GLY A 89 -42.40 33.83 -12.51
C GLY A 89 -43.85 34.31 -12.48
N GLY A 90 -44.75 33.34 -12.60
CA GLY A 90 -46.20 33.53 -12.55
C GLY A 90 -46.85 33.53 -13.93
N LYS A 91 -48.16 33.76 -13.92
CA LYS A 91 -48.95 33.94 -15.13
C LYS A 91 -49.55 35.34 -15.16
N LYS A 92 -49.95 35.80 -16.33
CA LYS A 92 -50.74 37.02 -16.56
C LYS A 92 -51.87 36.69 -17.52
N ASP A 93 -52.96 37.45 -17.39
CA ASP A 93 -54.18 37.28 -18.15
C ASP A 93 -54.83 35.91 -17.88
N TYR A 94 -56.01 35.94 -17.26
CA TYR A 94 -56.71 34.73 -16.87
C TYR A 94 -57.08 33.86 -18.08
N TYR A 95 -57.43 34.49 -19.20
CA TYR A 95 -57.95 33.78 -20.38
C TYR A 95 -56.82 33.15 -21.20
N THR A 96 -55.71 33.86 -21.38
CA THR A 96 -54.58 33.36 -22.17
C THR A 96 -53.56 32.60 -21.34
N CYS A 97 -53.57 32.76 -20.01
CA CYS A 97 -52.64 32.10 -19.08
C CYS A 97 -51.16 32.28 -19.48
N THR A 98 -50.82 33.45 -20.02
CA THR A 98 -49.47 33.76 -20.50
C THR A 98 -48.47 33.66 -19.35
N THR A 99 -47.49 32.76 -19.46
CA THR A 99 -46.41 32.61 -18.48
C THR A 99 -45.48 33.82 -18.53
N ILE A 100 -45.11 34.34 -17.36
CA ILE A 100 -44.12 35.40 -17.22
C ILE A 100 -42.86 34.79 -16.64
N SER A 101 -41.74 34.93 -17.35
CA SER A 101 -40.43 34.50 -16.86
C SER A 101 -39.67 35.63 -16.16
N ASP A 102 -39.93 36.88 -16.55
CA ASP A 102 -39.16 38.02 -16.07
C ASP A 102 -39.43 38.33 -14.59
N PRO A 103 -38.38 38.43 -13.76
CA PRO A 103 -38.53 38.87 -12.38
C PRO A 103 -38.94 40.35 -12.32
N ALA A 104 -39.71 40.72 -11.30
CA ALA A 104 -40.03 42.10 -11.00
C ALA A 104 -39.58 42.44 -9.59
N VAL A 105 -38.97 43.61 -9.40
CA VAL A 105 -38.48 44.06 -8.09
C VAL A 105 -39.17 45.38 -7.72
N ILE A 106 -39.72 45.43 -6.52
CA ILE A 106 -40.24 46.67 -5.93
C ILE A 106 -39.52 46.96 -4.62
N GLU A 107 -39.27 48.24 -4.38
CA GLU A 107 -38.76 48.73 -3.12
C GLU A 107 -39.95 49.14 -2.25
N LEU A 108 -40.02 48.57 -1.05
CA LEU A 108 -40.99 48.90 -0.03
C LEU A 108 -40.28 49.65 1.10
N ILE A 109 -40.68 50.91 1.31
CA ILE A 109 -40.04 51.83 2.26
C ILE A 109 -41.06 52.20 3.33
N LEU A 110 -40.68 52.00 4.60
CA LEU A 110 -41.35 52.55 5.76
C LEU A 110 -40.78 53.94 6.01
N GLY A 111 -41.56 54.97 5.70
CA GLY A 111 -41.13 56.37 5.77
C GLY A 111 -42.10 57.24 6.58
N THR A 112 -41.81 58.53 6.67
CA THR A 112 -42.69 59.51 7.31
C THR A 112 -43.38 60.38 6.26
N LYS A 113 -44.71 60.45 6.36
CA LYS A 113 -45.55 61.36 5.59
C LYS A 113 -45.91 62.56 6.44
N VAL A 114 -45.81 63.76 5.87
CA VAL A 114 -46.30 64.98 6.52
C VAL A 114 -47.75 65.22 6.11
N SER A 115 -48.63 65.37 7.09
CA SER A 115 -50.05 65.65 6.94
C SER A 115 -50.39 66.96 7.66
N GLY A 116 -51.25 67.79 7.07
CA GLY A 116 -51.72 69.05 7.64
C GLY A 116 -51.05 70.29 7.03
N VAL A 117 -51.88 71.28 6.65
CA VAL A 117 -51.44 72.54 6.00
C VAL A 117 -50.98 73.56 7.05
N PHE A 118 -51.56 73.55 8.25
CA PHE A 118 -51.29 74.54 9.30
C PHE A 118 -50.53 73.95 10.51
N THR A 119 -50.68 72.66 10.79
CA THR A 119 -49.91 71.92 11.79
C THR A 119 -49.34 70.67 11.16
N LYS A 120 -48.01 70.60 11.02
CA LYS A 120 -47.33 69.44 10.42
C LYS A 120 -47.43 68.25 11.37
N LYS A 121 -48.21 67.24 10.99
CA LYS A 121 -48.28 65.92 11.65
C LYS A 121 -47.45 64.92 10.86
N TYR A 122 -46.47 64.30 11.52
CA TYR A 122 -45.65 63.25 10.92
C TYR A 122 -46.31 61.89 11.18
N ILE A 123 -46.66 61.17 10.12
CA ILE A 123 -47.33 59.87 10.17
C ILE A 123 -46.42 58.84 9.51
N VAL A 124 -46.14 57.73 10.17
CA VAL A 124 -45.40 56.62 9.56
C VAL A 124 -46.27 55.95 8.50
N ASP A 125 -45.76 55.84 7.28
CA ASP A 125 -46.48 55.31 6.13
C ASP A 125 -45.58 54.45 5.23
N TRP A 126 -46.21 53.57 4.45
CA TRP A 126 -45.57 52.69 3.48
C TRP A 126 -45.56 53.33 2.10
N PHE A 127 -44.38 53.35 1.49
CA PHE A 127 -44.15 53.84 0.15
C PHE A 127 -43.62 52.70 -0.72
N THR A 128 -44.04 52.67 -1.97
CA THR A 128 -43.52 51.71 -2.96
C THR A 128 -42.81 52.46 -4.07
N SER A 129 -41.60 52.04 -4.41
CA SER A 129 -40.86 52.52 -5.56
C SER A 129 -40.55 51.35 -6.51
N ILE A 130 -40.45 51.65 -7.80
CA ILE A 130 -40.09 50.66 -8.81
C ILE A 130 -38.57 50.61 -8.89
N ILE A 131 -38.01 49.40 -8.87
CA ILE A 131 -36.61 49.19 -9.25
C ILE A 131 -36.62 48.56 -10.64
N PRO A 132 -36.32 49.33 -11.71
CA PRO A 132 -36.06 48.79 -13.03
C PRO A 132 -35.03 47.64 -12.95
N LEU A 133 -35.24 46.55 -13.69
CA LEU A 133 -34.45 45.33 -13.55
C LEU A 133 -32.96 45.55 -13.92
N ASP A 134 -32.69 46.44 -14.86
CA ASP A 134 -31.36 46.95 -15.22
C ASP A 134 -30.67 47.65 -14.03
N GLN A 135 -31.42 48.45 -13.26
CA GLN A 135 -30.90 49.12 -12.06
C GLN A 135 -30.77 48.19 -10.84
N TYR A 136 -31.52 47.09 -10.79
CA TYR A 136 -31.44 46.12 -9.68
C TYR A 136 -30.05 45.48 -9.58
N GLN A 137 -29.45 45.10 -10.71
CA GLN A 137 -28.13 44.49 -10.73
C GLN A 137 -27.04 45.45 -10.25
N GLU A 138 -27.09 46.71 -10.70
CA GLU A 138 -26.16 47.75 -10.26
C GLU A 138 -26.30 48.06 -8.77
N LYS A 139 -27.54 48.24 -8.29
CA LYS A 139 -27.80 48.46 -6.85
C LYS A 139 -27.37 47.28 -5.98
N LEU A 140 -27.50 46.03 -6.46
CA LEU A 140 -26.96 44.86 -5.77
C LEU A 140 -25.44 44.90 -5.67
N GLN A 141 -24.75 45.25 -6.76
CA GLN A 141 -23.28 45.33 -6.76
C GLN A 141 -22.76 46.46 -5.86
N GLU A 142 -23.38 47.64 -5.91
CA GLU A 142 -23.04 48.76 -5.03
C GLU A 142 -23.22 48.39 -3.56
N ARG A 143 -24.32 47.71 -3.22
CA ARG A 143 -24.60 47.25 -1.85
C ARG A 143 -23.68 46.13 -1.40
N ARG A 144 -23.30 45.20 -2.29
CA ARG A 144 -22.27 44.19 -2.00
C ARG A 144 -20.95 44.86 -1.65
N ARG A 145 -20.51 45.84 -2.44
CA ARG A 145 -19.31 46.64 -2.14
C ARG A 145 -19.45 47.38 -0.81
N GLY A 146 -20.60 47.98 -0.55
CA GLY A 146 -20.87 48.68 0.72
C GLY A 146 -20.85 47.74 1.93
N TRP A 147 -21.44 46.54 1.80
CA TRP A 147 -21.40 45.51 2.84
C TRP A 147 -19.97 44.98 3.05
N GLU A 148 -19.24 44.67 1.98
CA GLU A 148 -17.82 44.27 2.04
C GLU A 148 -16.95 45.35 2.69
N ALA A 149 -17.21 46.63 2.42
CA ALA A 149 -16.50 47.75 3.03
C ALA A 149 -16.93 48.04 4.49
N SER A 150 -18.16 47.68 4.85
CA SER A 150 -18.71 47.84 6.21
C SER A 150 -18.49 46.62 7.10
N GLN A 151 -17.89 45.55 6.57
CA GLN A 151 -17.37 44.45 7.37
C GLN A 151 -16.32 45.01 8.33
N PRO A 152 -16.53 44.95 9.66
CA PRO A 152 -15.47 45.26 10.59
C PRO A 152 -14.47 44.10 10.51
N VAL A 153 -13.42 44.25 9.70
CA VAL A 153 -12.21 43.45 9.92
C VAL A 153 -11.64 43.99 11.23
N GLN A 154 -11.97 43.34 12.35
CA GLN A 154 -11.35 43.69 13.62
C GLN A 154 -9.83 43.55 13.42
N PRO A 155 -9.02 44.55 13.80
CA PRO A 155 -7.56 44.48 13.66
C PRO A 155 -6.96 43.22 14.28
N GLU A 156 -7.61 42.69 15.32
CA GLU A 156 -7.27 41.46 16.03
C GLU A 156 -7.48 40.23 15.14
N ASP A 157 -8.61 40.11 14.46
CA ASP A 157 -8.91 39.00 13.54
C ASP A 157 -7.91 38.97 12.37
N ARG A 158 -7.53 40.15 11.86
CA ARG A 158 -6.52 40.24 10.79
C ARG A 158 -5.14 39.82 11.29
N ARG A 159 -4.73 40.26 12.48
CA ARG A 159 -3.45 39.86 13.09
C ARG A 159 -3.42 38.38 13.41
N GLU A 160 -4.54 37.80 13.85
CA GLU A 160 -4.66 36.38 14.13
C GLU A 160 -4.59 35.55 12.84
N ILE A 161 -5.26 35.99 11.77
CA ILE A 161 -5.13 35.36 10.44
C ILE A 161 -3.69 35.45 9.92
N ASP A 162 -3.04 36.61 10.02
CA ASP A 162 -1.65 36.78 9.59
C ASP A 162 -0.69 35.92 10.44
N HIS A 163 -0.92 35.83 11.74
CA HIS A 163 -0.15 34.98 12.65
C HIS A 163 -0.32 33.50 12.31
N LEU A 164 -1.56 33.02 12.15
CA LEU A 164 -1.87 31.64 11.79
C LEU A 164 -1.30 31.29 10.42
N THR A 165 -1.36 32.20 9.46
CA THR A 165 -0.76 32.02 8.13
C THR A 165 0.74 31.80 8.25
N ARG A 166 1.43 32.58 9.07
CA ARG A 166 2.87 32.41 9.31
C ARG A 166 3.19 31.09 10.02
N VAL A 167 2.42 30.72 11.04
CA VAL A 167 2.58 29.44 11.75
C VAL A 167 2.39 28.25 10.79
N LEU A 168 1.38 28.30 9.93
CA LEU A 168 1.15 27.25 8.93
C LEU A 168 2.31 27.13 7.93
N GLN A 169 2.85 28.27 7.46
CA GLN A 169 4.03 28.26 6.60
C GLN A 169 5.29 27.71 7.29
N GLU A 170 5.49 28.02 8.58
CA GLU A 170 6.60 27.46 9.36
C GLU A 170 6.42 25.93 9.50
N ARG A 171 5.22 25.45 9.82
CA ARG A 171 4.92 24.01 9.92
C ARG A 171 5.08 23.27 8.60
N GLU A 172 4.69 23.88 7.49
CA GLU A 172 4.89 23.29 6.16
C GLU A 172 6.37 23.11 5.84
N ARG A 173 7.22 24.08 6.21
CA ARG A 173 8.68 23.98 6.06
C ARG A 173 9.28 22.89 6.94
N GLU A 174 8.88 22.80 8.21
CA GLU A 174 9.32 21.74 9.11
C GLU A 174 8.98 20.35 8.58
N LEU A 175 7.76 20.17 8.06
CA LEU A 175 7.33 18.90 7.47
C LEU A 175 8.13 18.54 6.22
N GLU A 176 8.49 19.53 5.40
CA GLU A 176 9.31 19.32 4.21
C GLU A 176 10.75 18.95 4.58
N GLU A 177 11.31 19.55 5.63
CA GLU A 177 12.62 19.18 6.17
C GLU A 177 12.60 17.76 6.76
N GLU A 178 11.59 17.41 7.56
CA GLU A 178 11.43 16.06 8.13
C GLU A 178 11.29 15.00 7.01
N ARG A 179 10.58 15.33 5.93
CA ARG A 179 10.48 14.45 4.74
C ARG A 179 11.83 14.21 4.10
N ARG A 180 12.65 15.26 3.92
CA ARG A 180 14.00 15.16 3.36
C ARG A 180 14.92 14.33 4.25
N GLU A 181 14.87 14.52 5.57
CA GLU A 181 15.65 13.72 6.51
C GLU A 181 15.24 12.24 6.47
N LYS A 182 13.94 11.94 6.51
CA LYS A 182 13.42 10.57 6.40
C LYS A 182 13.83 9.92 5.07
N GLU A 183 13.83 10.66 3.98
CA GLU A 183 14.29 10.16 2.68
C GLU A 183 15.79 9.87 2.67
N GLN A 184 16.62 10.73 3.25
CA GLN A 184 18.05 10.47 3.40
C GLN A 184 18.32 9.22 4.25
N VAL A 185 17.60 9.08 5.37
CA VAL A 185 17.70 7.91 6.25
C VAL A 185 17.28 6.64 5.50
N ARG A 186 16.15 6.68 4.78
CA ARG A 186 15.68 5.57 3.94
C ARG A 186 16.74 5.15 2.92
N ASN A 187 17.34 6.10 2.22
CA ASN A 187 18.38 5.82 1.22
C ASN A 187 19.63 5.19 1.86
N ARG A 188 20.06 5.67 3.03
CA ARG A 188 21.17 5.06 3.79
C ARG A 188 20.86 3.63 4.21
N LEU A 189 19.67 3.38 4.76
CA LEU A 189 19.25 2.02 5.14
C LEU A 189 19.19 1.11 3.92
N GLN A 190 18.69 1.60 2.79
CA GLN A 190 18.61 0.81 1.56
C GLN A 190 20.00 0.42 1.04
N GLN A 191 20.98 1.32 1.09
CA GLN A 191 22.38 1.01 0.76
C GLN A 191 22.96 -0.04 1.71
N GLN A 192 22.71 0.08 3.02
CA GLN A 192 23.17 -0.90 4.00
C GLN A 192 22.55 -2.28 3.79
N LEU A 193 21.24 -2.34 3.50
CA LEU A 193 20.54 -3.58 3.19
C LEU A 193 21.12 -4.25 1.95
N HIS A 194 21.33 -3.47 0.87
CA HIS A 194 21.94 -4.00 -0.34
C HIS A 194 23.36 -4.54 -0.10
N GLY A 195 24.17 -3.84 0.69
CA GLY A 195 25.49 -4.32 1.08
C GLY A 195 25.45 -5.60 1.93
N LYS A 196 24.47 -5.72 2.84
CA LYS A 196 24.26 -6.93 3.63
C LYS A 196 23.77 -8.11 2.79
N GLU A 197 22.92 -7.87 1.81
CA GLU A 197 22.43 -8.88 0.88
C GLU A 197 23.56 -9.44 0.01
N GLN A 198 24.43 -8.57 -0.51
CA GLN A 198 25.64 -8.99 -1.24
C GLN A 198 26.56 -9.84 -0.36
N GLN A 199 26.84 -9.41 0.87
CA GLN A 199 27.64 -10.20 1.83
C GLN A 199 27.03 -11.58 2.12
N LEU A 200 25.70 -11.64 2.27
CA LEU A 200 25.00 -12.90 2.49
C LEU A 200 25.13 -13.82 1.28
N GLN A 201 24.99 -13.28 0.07
CA GLN A 201 25.10 -14.04 -1.17
C GLN A 201 26.51 -14.60 -1.36
N GLU A 202 27.55 -13.81 -1.09
CA GLU A 202 28.95 -14.26 -1.09
C GLU A 202 29.19 -15.35 -0.05
N ALA A 203 28.72 -15.16 1.18
CA ALA A 203 28.85 -16.16 2.24
C ALA A 203 28.15 -17.47 1.89
N GLN A 204 26.98 -17.40 1.22
CA GLN A 204 26.25 -18.57 0.75
C GLN A 204 27.01 -19.31 -0.35
N GLN A 205 27.60 -18.60 -1.32
CA GLN A 205 28.44 -19.20 -2.37
C GLN A 205 29.68 -19.88 -1.77
N GLN A 206 30.38 -19.19 -0.85
CA GLN A 206 31.52 -19.78 -0.15
C GLN A 206 31.11 -21.01 0.67
N GLY A 207 29.94 -20.98 1.31
CA GLY A 207 29.36 -22.11 2.02
C GLY A 207 29.16 -23.32 1.10
N GLN A 208 28.55 -23.10 -0.07
CA GLN A 208 28.35 -24.15 -1.08
C GLN A 208 29.68 -24.71 -1.60
N GLU A 209 30.68 -23.87 -1.84
CA GLU A 209 31.99 -24.33 -2.29
C GLU A 209 32.70 -25.17 -1.23
N ARG A 210 32.62 -24.76 0.05
CA ARG A 210 33.16 -25.55 1.18
C ARG A 210 32.45 -26.88 1.30
N GLU A 211 31.13 -26.92 1.13
CA GLU A 211 30.36 -28.15 1.17
C GLU A 211 30.76 -29.11 0.04
N ARG A 212 30.95 -28.61 -1.19
CA ARG A 212 31.48 -29.40 -2.31
C ARG A 212 32.88 -29.95 -2.02
N LYS A 213 33.77 -29.13 -1.43
CA LYS A 213 35.12 -29.58 -1.02
C LYS A 213 35.05 -30.67 0.04
N ILE A 214 34.16 -30.56 1.02
CA ILE A 214 33.95 -31.58 2.06
C ILE A 214 33.41 -32.87 1.42
N GLN A 215 32.43 -32.77 0.52
CA GLN A 215 31.87 -33.93 -0.17
C GLN A 215 32.93 -34.66 -1.01
N HIS A 216 33.73 -33.91 -1.78
CA HIS A 216 34.86 -34.46 -2.54
C HIS A 216 35.92 -35.10 -1.64
N GLY A 217 36.20 -34.48 -0.49
CA GLY A 217 37.09 -35.04 0.53
C GLY A 217 36.57 -36.37 1.08
N ARG A 218 35.28 -36.44 1.43
CA ARG A 218 34.63 -37.68 1.89
C ARG A 218 34.66 -38.78 0.84
N GLU A 219 34.48 -38.45 -0.43
CA GLU A 219 34.54 -39.42 -1.53
C GLU A 219 35.96 -39.96 -1.72
N ARG A 220 36.98 -39.09 -1.69
CA ARG A 220 38.38 -39.51 -1.71
C ARG A 220 38.74 -40.41 -0.53
N GLU A 221 38.26 -40.09 0.66
CA GLU A 221 38.48 -40.93 1.84
C GLU A 221 37.82 -42.31 1.67
N ARG A 222 36.60 -42.39 1.13
CA ARG A 222 35.96 -43.67 0.79
C ARG A 222 36.80 -44.48 -0.19
N GLN A 223 37.25 -43.87 -1.28
CA GLN A 223 38.10 -44.55 -2.26
C GLN A 223 39.46 -44.99 -1.68
N ALA A 224 40.01 -44.22 -0.74
CA ALA A 224 41.25 -44.60 -0.05
C ALA A 224 41.02 -45.81 0.86
N ARG A 225 39.92 -45.82 1.63
CA ARG A 225 39.53 -46.96 2.47
C ARG A 225 39.27 -48.22 1.66
N GLU A 226 38.61 -48.12 0.51
CA GLU A 226 38.40 -49.26 -0.40
C GLU A 226 39.73 -49.83 -0.89
N ARG A 227 40.65 -48.96 -1.36
CA ARG A 227 41.99 -49.37 -1.78
C ARG A 227 42.79 -50.01 -0.65
N GLU A 228 42.70 -49.48 0.57
CA GLU A 228 43.36 -50.06 1.74
C GLU A 228 42.80 -51.45 2.07
N GLN A 229 41.47 -51.63 2.01
CA GLN A 229 40.84 -52.94 2.19
C GLN A 229 41.29 -53.95 1.13
N ASP A 230 41.41 -53.52 -0.12
CA ASP A 230 41.88 -54.38 -1.21
C ASP A 230 43.35 -54.75 -1.05
N LEU A 231 44.21 -53.80 -0.67
CA LEU A 231 45.61 -54.09 -0.35
C LEU A 231 45.73 -55.04 0.85
N GLN A 232 44.92 -54.87 1.90
CA GLN A 232 44.89 -55.80 3.03
C GLN A 232 44.43 -57.20 2.61
N ARG A 233 43.50 -57.32 1.66
CA ARG A 233 43.10 -58.62 1.09
C ARG A 233 44.27 -59.26 0.34
N GLN A 234 44.94 -58.51 -0.53
CA GLN A 234 46.10 -58.99 -1.28
C GLN A 234 47.26 -59.40 -0.37
N LEU A 235 47.55 -58.62 0.68
CA LEU A 235 48.59 -58.96 1.65
C LEU A 235 48.28 -60.27 2.37
N ARG A 236 47.04 -60.48 2.82
CA ARG A 236 46.63 -61.76 3.45
C ARG A 236 46.75 -62.94 2.49
N GLU A 237 46.44 -62.74 1.22
CA GLU A 237 46.57 -63.78 0.20
C GLU A 237 48.04 -64.12 -0.09
N ASN A 238 48.89 -63.10 -0.24
CA ASN A 238 50.32 -63.27 -0.42
C ASN A 238 50.97 -63.95 0.79
N GLU A 239 50.55 -63.61 2.01
CA GLU A 239 51.04 -64.25 3.23
C GLU A 239 50.69 -65.74 3.27
N LYS A 240 49.46 -66.11 2.90
CA LYS A 240 49.07 -67.52 2.72
C LYS A 240 49.90 -68.21 1.64
N GLN A 241 50.15 -67.56 0.51
CA GLN A 241 50.99 -68.12 -0.55
C GLN A 241 52.44 -68.31 -0.08
N LEU A 242 52.98 -67.37 0.68
CA LEU A 242 54.33 -67.46 1.25
C LEU A 242 54.42 -68.61 2.26
N GLN A 243 53.42 -68.77 3.13
CA GLN A 243 53.34 -69.91 4.05
C GLN A 243 53.31 -71.24 3.28
N GLN A 244 52.48 -71.36 2.24
CA GLN A 244 52.46 -72.55 1.40
C GLN A 244 53.78 -72.80 0.67
N ARG A 245 54.50 -71.75 0.24
CA ARG A 245 55.84 -71.90 -0.35
C ARG A 245 56.85 -72.39 0.68
N GLN A 246 56.83 -71.84 1.88
CA GLN A 246 57.71 -72.27 2.98
C GLN A 246 57.44 -73.72 3.38
N GLU A 247 56.18 -74.15 3.43
CA GLU A 247 55.82 -75.56 3.67
C GLU A 247 56.38 -76.47 2.56
N ARG A 248 56.16 -76.12 1.28
CA ARG A 248 56.74 -76.86 0.15
C ARG A 248 58.26 -76.91 0.19
N GLU A 249 58.92 -75.81 0.56
CA GLU A 249 60.37 -75.76 0.68
C GLU A 249 60.88 -76.67 1.80
N ARG A 250 60.17 -76.73 2.94
CA ARG A 250 60.46 -77.67 4.03
C ARG A 250 60.28 -79.12 3.58
N GLU A 251 59.21 -79.43 2.84
CA GLU A 251 58.99 -80.76 2.25
C GLU A 251 60.11 -81.15 1.28
N ILE A 252 60.51 -80.24 0.39
CA ILE A 252 61.63 -80.45 -0.55
C ILE A 252 62.94 -80.68 0.19
N LEU A 253 63.22 -79.92 1.24
CA LEU A 253 64.42 -80.08 2.08
C LEU A 253 64.43 -81.42 2.81
N GLN A 254 63.30 -81.84 3.38
CA GLN A 254 63.18 -83.16 4.03
C GLN A 254 63.40 -84.29 3.04
N HIS A 255 62.72 -84.24 1.90
CA HIS A 255 62.86 -85.22 0.83
C HIS A 255 64.28 -85.21 0.23
N GLY A 256 64.93 -84.04 0.14
CA GLY A 256 66.33 -83.90 -0.25
C GLY A 256 67.29 -84.58 0.72
N ARG A 257 67.11 -84.39 2.04
CA ARG A 257 67.89 -85.07 3.08
C ARG A 257 67.70 -86.59 3.04
N GLU A 258 66.48 -87.05 2.76
CA GLU A 258 66.16 -88.47 2.65
C GLU A 258 66.84 -89.10 1.41
N ARG A 259 66.79 -88.41 0.26
CA ARG A 259 67.55 -88.83 -0.93
C ARG A 259 69.06 -88.84 -0.70
N GLU A 260 69.60 -87.86 0.02
CA GLU A 260 71.03 -87.81 0.34
C GLU A 260 71.44 -88.98 1.25
N ARG A 261 70.62 -89.34 2.24
CA ARG A 261 70.83 -90.56 3.04
C ARG A 261 70.84 -91.81 2.17
N GLN A 262 69.84 -91.97 1.30
CA GLN A 262 69.78 -93.11 0.37
C GLN A 262 71.00 -93.14 -0.58
N ALA A 263 71.47 -91.99 -1.05
CA ALA A 263 72.65 -91.91 -1.90
C ALA A 263 73.92 -92.31 -1.14
N ARG A 264 74.09 -91.87 0.11
CA ARG A 264 75.22 -92.25 0.97
C ARG A 264 75.20 -93.75 1.30
N GLU A 265 74.03 -94.33 1.54
CA GLU A 265 73.90 -95.78 1.73
C GLU A 265 74.32 -96.55 0.47
N ARG A 266 73.84 -96.14 -0.71
CA ARG A 266 74.27 -96.74 -2.00
C ARG A 266 75.77 -96.57 -2.26
N GLU A 267 76.34 -95.42 -1.92
CA GLU A 267 77.77 -95.16 -2.07
C GLU A 267 78.61 -96.04 -1.12
N GLN A 268 78.16 -96.23 0.13
CA GLN A 268 78.80 -97.17 1.07
C GLN A 268 78.72 -98.62 0.58
N ASP A 269 77.58 -99.03 0.03
CA ASP A 269 77.42 -100.36 -0.57
C ASP A 269 78.36 -100.54 -1.77
N LEU A 270 78.46 -99.54 -2.66
CA LEU A 270 79.39 -99.57 -3.78
C LEU A 270 80.85 -99.60 -3.34
N GLN A 271 81.23 -98.84 -2.31
CA GLN A 271 82.59 -98.90 -1.74
C GLN A 271 82.89 -100.27 -1.12
N ARG A 272 81.90 -100.91 -0.49
CA ARG A 272 82.04 -102.26 0.06
C ARG A 272 82.24 -103.27 -1.08
N GLN A 273 81.44 -103.19 -2.14
CA GLN A 273 81.61 -104.01 -3.35
C GLN A 273 82.97 -103.79 -4.03
N LEU A 274 83.45 -102.53 -4.10
CA LEU A 274 84.75 -102.21 -4.68
C LEU A 274 85.90 -102.78 -3.85
N ARG A 275 85.83 -102.72 -2.52
CA ARG A 275 86.82 -103.37 -1.62
C ARG A 275 86.83 -104.88 -1.80
N GLU A 276 85.66 -105.51 -1.85
CA GLU A 276 85.57 -106.95 -2.12
C GLU A 276 86.11 -107.32 -3.50
N SER A 277 85.88 -106.48 -4.52
CA SER A 277 86.45 -106.68 -5.87
C SER A 277 87.97 -106.53 -5.86
N GLN A 278 88.51 -105.53 -5.16
CA GLN A 278 89.95 -105.31 -5.01
C GLN A 278 90.63 -106.43 -4.20
N GLU A 279 89.96 -107.00 -3.20
CA GLU A 279 90.45 -108.18 -2.47
C GLU A 279 90.44 -109.44 -3.35
N ARG A 280 89.41 -109.64 -4.17
CA ARG A 280 89.39 -110.70 -5.19
C ARG A 280 90.50 -110.53 -6.21
N GLU A 281 90.76 -109.30 -6.66
CA GLU A 281 91.85 -108.99 -7.59
C GLU A 281 93.23 -109.26 -6.95
N ARG A 282 93.45 -108.87 -5.69
CA ARG A 282 94.68 -109.19 -4.92
C ARG A 282 94.85 -110.68 -4.62
N GLN A 283 93.75 -111.45 -4.54
CA GLN A 283 93.82 -112.91 -4.41
C GLN A 283 94.19 -113.57 -5.75
N LEU A 284 93.65 -113.07 -6.86
CA LEU A 284 94.01 -113.54 -8.21
C LEU A 284 95.47 -113.22 -8.55
N GLN A 285 95.97 -112.04 -8.17
CA GLN A 285 97.37 -111.66 -8.41
C GLN A 285 98.37 -112.51 -7.62
N ARG A 286 98.00 -112.97 -6.41
CA ARG A 286 98.80 -113.94 -5.64
C ARG A 286 98.79 -115.36 -6.21
N GLN A 287 97.80 -115.73 -7.02
CA GLN A 287 97.77 -117.02 -7.73
C GLN A 287 98.63 -117.01 -9.00
N VAL A 288 98.91 -115.84 -9.58
CA VAL A 288 99.71 -115.71 -10.82
C VAL A 288 101.22 -115.65 -10.55
N GLU A 289 101.66 -115.11 -9.41
CA GLU A 289 103.09 -115.02 -9.06
C GLU A 289 103.69 -116.28 -8.40
N GLY A 290 102.88 -117.29 -8.05
CA GLY A 290 103.32 -118.56 -7.47
C GLY A 290 103.56 -119.71 -8.47
N GLY A 291 103.29 -119.49 -9.77
CA GLY A 291 103.22 -120.55 -10.79
C GLY A 291 104.38 -120.64 -11.79
N HIS A 292 105.50 -119.96 -11.59
CA HIS A 292 106.62 -119.93 -12.56
C HIS A 292 107.98 -120.44 -12.03
N GLN A 293 107.97 -121.24 -10.96
CA GLN A 293 109.18 -121.90 -10.42
C GLN A 293 109.11 -123.43 -10.25
N ARG A 294 108.16 -124.11 -10.91
CA ARG A 294 108.14 -125.59 -10.99
C ARG A 294 107.60 -126.06 -12.33
N GLU A 295 108.47 -126.13 -13.33
CA GLU A 295 108.39 -127.11 -14.44
C GLU A 295 109.72 -127.10 -15.24
N GLN A 296 110.82 -127.40 -14.55
CA GLN A 296 111.88 -128.24 -15.11
C GLN A 296 111.80 -129.55 -14.34
N SER A 297 111.34 -130.63 -15.00
CA SER A 297 111.79 -132.02 -14.83
C SER A 297 110.79 -132.99 -15.49
N ASN A 298 111.31 -133.71 -16.50
CA ASN A 298 110.85 -134.97 -17.12
C ASN A 298 109.78 -134.82 -18.21
N ASN A 299 109.95 -135.32 -19.45
CA ASN A 299 110.77 -136.46 -19.91
C ASN A 299 110.92 -136.44 -21.45
N VAL A 300 112.04 -137.03 -21.90
CA VAL A 300 112.20 -137.96 -23.04
C VAL A 300 111.89 -137.46 -24.45
#